data_AF-A0AAE4V2C9-F1
#
_entry.id   AF-A0AAE4V2C9-F1
#
_cell.length_a   1.000
_cell.length_b   1.000
_cell.length_c   1.000
_cell.angle_alpha   90.00
_cell.angle_beta   90.00
_cell.angle_gamma   90.00
#
_symmetry.space_group_name_H-M   'P 1'
#
loop_
_entity.id
_entity.type
_entity.pdbx_description
1 polymer ?
#
loop_
_entity_poly.entity_id
_entity_poly.type
_entity_poly.pdbx_seq_one_letter_code
_entity_poly.pdbx_strand_id
1 'polypeptide(L)'
;LWMTPTERGWFATVCTGDYSVMSEGPDGRFFNVGSTNLHAETVEIAAPDFRGINAHVALPAEGPERAPAVDVFRGWKLIDHVKSARNQDAFLQCRSRMPDPPQNRPLKRGLPHDTPYPTLAPYPGWPRYDES
;
A
#
# COMPACT_ATOMS: atom_id res chain seq x y z
N LEU A 1 -13.87 4.05 1.35
CA LEU A 1 -12.73 4.97 1.18
C LEU A 1 -13.36 6.36 1.17
N TRP A 2 -12.99 7.25 2.08
CA TRP A 2 -13.52 8.62 2.02
C TRP A 2 -12.73 9.36 0.97
N MET A 3 -13.36 9.67 -0.16
CA MET A 3 -12.78 10.51 -1.20
C MET A 3 -13.52 11.84 -1.20
N THR A 4 -12.78 12.94 -0.99
CA THR A 4 -13.35 14.29 -1.01
C THR A 4 -13.00 14.93 -2.36
N PRO A 5 -13.97 15.38 -3.17
CA PRO A 5 -13.67 16.06 -4.42
C PRO A 5 -12.92 17.39 -4.19
N THR A 6 -12.08 17.76 -5.14
CA THR A 6 -11.37 19.05 -5.23
C THR A 6 -11.62 19.68 -6.60
N GLU A 7 -11.16 20.91 -6.81
CA GLU A 7 -11.20 21.54 -8.14
C GLU A 7 -10.37 20.79 -9.20
N ARG A 8 -9.39 19.97 -8.77
CA ARG A 8 -8.43 19.31 -9.64
C ARG A 8 -8.57 17.78 -9.66
N GLY A 9 -9.37 17.20 -8.77
CA GLY A 9 -9.49 15.76 -8.61
C GLY A 9 -10.14 15.36 -7.29
N TRP A 10 -9.47 14.48 -6.53
CA TRP A 10 -9.97 13.96 -5.26
C TRP A 10 -8.84 13.85 -4.22
N PHE A 11 -9.14 14.25 -2.98
CA PHE A 11 -8.35 13.85 -1.85
C PHE A 11 -8.70 12.41 -1.43
N ALA A 12 -7.68 11.60 -1.22
CA ALA A 12 -7.77 10.29 -0.59
C ALA A 12 -6.84 10.23 0.62
N THR A 13 -7.28 9.50 1.64
CA THR A 13 -6.43 9.11 2.77
C THR A 13 -5.85 7.74 2.51
N VAL A 14 -4.53 7.65 2.46
CA VAL A 14 -3.79 6.39 2.38
C VAL A 14 -3.43 5.96 3.80
N CYS A 15 -3.79 4.72 4.16
CA CYS A 15 -3.50 4.14 5.46
C CYS A 15 -2.37 3.10 5.29
N THR A 16 -1.25 3.30 5.98
CA THR A 16 -0.07 2.43 5.88
C THR A 16 0.19 1.74 7.21
N GLY A 17 0.33 0.42 7.17
CA GLY A 17 0.54 -0.44 8.33
C GLY A 17 1.74 -1.35 8.12
N ASP A 18 2.94 -0.82 8.32
CA ASP A 18 4.19 -1.56 8.12
C ASP A 18 4.53 -2.45 9.32
N TYR A 19 3.56 -3.20 9.85
CA TYR A 19 3.76 -3.97 11.08
C TYR A 19 4.29 -5.38 10.84
N SER A 20 4.21 -5.90 9.61
CA SER A 20 4.69 -7.24 9.20
C SER A 20 5.91 -7.16 8.27
N VAL A 21 6.81 -6.21 8.51
CA VAL A 21 8.04 -6.04 7.72
C VAL A 21 9.22 -6.69 8.44
N MET A 22 9.97 -7.52 7.73
CA MET A 22 11.18 -8.16 8.22
C MET A 22 12.38 -7.83 7.35
N SER A 23 13.57 -7.83 7.96
CA SER A 23 14.85 -7.79 7.27
C SER A 23 15.67 -9.00 7.69
N GLU A 24 16.36 -9.63 6.74
CA GLU A 24 17.40 -10.60 7.06
C GLU A 24 18.63 -9.84 7.59
N GLY A 25 19.19 -10.33 8.69
CA GLY A 25 20.42 -9.81 9.28
C GLY A 25 21.66 -10.57 8.77
N PRO A 26 22.87 -10.08 9.12
CA PRO A 26 24.13 -10.67 8.65
C PRO A 26 24.36 -12.12 9.09
N ASP A 27 23.66 -12.57 10.13
CA ASP A 27 23.70 -13.91 10.70
C ASP A 27 22.63 -14.86 10.11
N GLY A 28 21.92 -14.43 9.06
CA GLY A 28 20.85 -15.20 8.40
C GLY A 28 19.55 -15.25 9.20
N ARG A 29 19.44 -14.51 10.31
CA ARG A 29 18.22 -14.40 11.11
C ARG A 29 17.34 -13.27 10.62
N PHE A 30 16.03 -13.41 10.80
CA PHE A 30 15.08 -12.38 10.40
C PHE A 30 14.71 -11.48 11.58
N PHE A 31 14.70 -10.17 11.36
CA PHE A 31 14.37 -9.18 12.38
C PHE A 31 13.11 -8.44 11.97
N ASN A 32 12.15 -8.28 12.89
CA ASN A 32 11.02 -7.39 12.64
C ASN A 32 11.54 -5.94 12.65
N VAL A 33 11.43 -5.27 11.49
CA VAL A 33 11.78 -3.84 11.31
C VAL A 33 10.54 -2.95 11.19
N GLY A 34 9.36 -3.56 11.33
CA GLY A 34 8.09 -2.89 11.24
C GLY A 34 7.80 -1.91 12.37
N SER A 35 6.67 -1.22 12.22
CA SER A 35 6.10 -0.30 13.20
C SER A 35 4.79 -0.85 13.73
N THR A 36 4.57 -0.78 15.04
CA THR A 36 3.24 -1.03 15.63
C THR A 36 2.24 0.09 15.32
N ASN A 37 2.77 1.27 14.97
CA ASN A 37 1.99 2.46 14.66
C ASN A 37 1.53 2.45 13.22
N LEU A 38 0.28 2.88 13.04
CA LEU A 38 -0.33 3.16 11.76
C LEU A 38 0.09 4.55 11.30
N HIS A 39 0.38 4.68 10.02
CA HIS A 39 0.63 5.95 9.37
C HIS A 39 -0.55 6.27 8.45
N ALA A 40 -0.89 7.55 8.34
CA ALA A 40 -1.85 7.97 7.33
C ALA A 40 -1.37 9.25 6.66
N GLU A 41 -1.57 9.28 5.36
CA GLU A 41 -1.13 10.35 4.49
C GLU A 41 -2.29 10.79 3.62
N THR A 42 -2.27 12.06 3.22
CA THR A 42 -3.27 12.60 2.30
C THR A 42 -2.65 12.77 0.94
N VAL A 43 -3.29 12.20 -0.08
CA VAL A 43 -2.92 12.38 -1.48
C VAL A 43 -4.04 13.07 -2.22
N GLU A 44 -3.71 13.96 -3.14
CA GLU A 44 -4.64 14.46 -4.15
C GLU A 44 -4.35 13.76 -5.47
N ILE A 45 -5.35 13.10 -6.04
CA ILE A 45 -5.24 12.40 -7.31
C ILE A 45 -6.16 13.04 -8.34
N ALA A 46 -5.66 13.22 -9.55
CA ALA A 46 -6.47 13.57 -10.72
C ALA A 46 -6.64 12.34 -11.60
N ALA A 47 -7.90 12.10 -11.99
CA ALA A 47 -8.18 11.22 -13.11
C ALA A 47 -7.76 11.92 -14.40
N PRO A 48 -7.30 11.17 -15.41
CA PRO A 48 -7.14 11.74 -16.74
C PRO A 48 -8.52 12.14 -17.30
N ASP A 49 -8.56 13.10 -18.24
CA ASP A 49 -9.78 13.45 -18.97
C ASP A 49 -10.16 12.28 -19.89
N PHE A 50 -10.91 11.31 -19.35
CA PHE A 50 -11.38 10.17 -20.11
C PHE A 50 -12.54 10.57 -21.01
N ARG A 51 -12.27 11.29 -22.10
CA ARG A 51 -13.22 11.43 -23.20
C ARG A 51 -13.15 10.19 -24.09
N GLY A 52 -14.25 9.44 -24.19
CA GLY A 52 -14.40 8.29 -25.08
C GLY A 52 -14.16 6.91 -24.45
N ILE A 53 -13.95 5.91 -25.31
CA ILE A 53 -14.02 4.44 -25.06
C ILE A 53 -13.11 3.95 -23.91
N ASN A 54 -12.12 4.73 -23.50
CA ASN A 54 -11.14 4.36 -22.48
C ASN A 54 -11.60 4.59 -21.02
N ALA A 55 -12.76 5.21 -20.79
CA ALA A 55 -13.29 5.48 -19.44
C ALA A 55 -13.75 4.22 -18.68
N HIS A 56 -14.03 3.12 -19.38
CA HIS A 56 -14.66 1.91 -18.81
C HIS A 56 -13.85 0.63 -18.99
N VAL A 57 -12.59 0.72 -19.43
CA VAL A 57 -11.74 -0.47 -19.54
C VAL A 57 -11.32 -0.88 -18.14
N ALA A 58 -11.96 -1.94 -17.60
CA ALA A 58 -11.52 -2.59 -16.39
C ALA A 58 -10.03 -2.97 -16.55
N LEU A 59 -9.19 -2.46 -15.65
CA LEU A 59 -7.79 -2.86 -15.62
C LEU A 59 -7.73 -4.33 -15.15
N PRO A 60 -6.92 -5.18 -15.80
CA PRO A 60 -6.58 -6.48 -15.23
C PRO A 60 -6.09 -6.24 -13.80
N ALA A 61 -6.54 -7.06 -12.85
CA ALA A 61 -6.04 -7.01 -11.47
C ALA A 61 -4.58 -7.51 -11.35
N GLU A 62 -3.93 -7.79 -12.48
CA GLU A 62 -2.53 -8.20 -12.57
C GLU A 62 -1.65 -6.99 -12.29
N GLY A 63 -0.75 -7.11 -11.31
CA GLY A 63 0.24 -6.07 -11.01
C GLY A 63 1.08 -5.70 -12.24
N PRO A 64 1.70 -4.50 -12.25
CA PRO A 64 2.51 -4.05 -13.38
C PRO A 64 3.72 -4.97 -13.61
N GLU A 65 4.21 -5.05 -14.85
CA GLU A 65 5.47 -5.73 -15.18
C GLU A 65 6.63 -5.26 -14.28
N ARG A 66 7.67 -6.10 -14.13
CA ARG A 66 8.85 -5.81 -13.29
C ARG A 66 9.54 -4.48 -13.62
N ALA A 67 9.47 -4.08 -14.88
CA ALA A 67 9.92 -2.80 -15.39
C ALA A 67 8.94 -2.38 -16.49
N PRO A 68 7.85 -1.67 -16.15
CA PRO A 68 6.81 -1.39 -17.13
C PRO A 68 7.37 -0.47 -18.21
N ALA A 69 7.33 -0.93 -19.46
CA ALA A 69 7.71 -0.13 -20.63
C ALA A 69 6.61 0.86 -21.05
N VAL A 70 5.45 0.80 -20.40
CA VAL A 70 4.25 1.61 -20.70
C VAL A 70 3.75 2.29 -19.43
N ASP A 71 3.02 3.40 -19.59
CA ASP A 71 2.39 4.09 -18.46
C ASP A 71 1.27 3.24 -17.85
N VAL A 72 1.59 2.55 -16.76
CA VAL A 72 0.66 1.72 -15.99
C VAL A 72 -0.38 2.53 -15.21
N PHE A 73 -0.11 3.82 -15.00
CA PHE A 73 -1.04 4.73 -14.34
C PHE A 73 -2.03 5.36 -15.33
N ARG A 74 -1.85 5.13 -16.64
CA ARG A 74 -2.76 5.58 -17.73
C ARG A 74 -3.20 7.04 -17.58
N GLY A 75 -2.27 7.94 -17.25
CA GLY A 75 -2.55 9.36 -17.10
C GLY A 75 -3.18 9.80 -15.78
N TRP A 76 -3.41 8.89 -14.81
CA TRP A 76 -3.67 9.30 -13.43
C TRP A 76 -2.46 10.03 -12.87
N LYS A 77 -2.71 11.09 -12.11
CA LYS A 77 -1.64 11.95 -11.57
C LYS A 77 -1.79 12.13 -10.08
N LEU A 78 -0.67 12.05 -9.37
CA LEU A 78 -0.54 12.56 -8.01
C LEU A 78 -0.30 14.08 -8.09
N ILE A 79 -1.25 14.86 -7.62
CA ILE A 79 -1.19 16.33 -7.64
C ILE A 79 -0.49 16.87 -6.39
N ASP A 80 -0.80 16.28 -5.24
CA ASP A 80 -0.28 16.69 -3.93
C ASP A 80 -0.10 15.48 -3.02
N HIS A 81 0.90 15.54 -2.16
CA HIS A 81 1.21 14.50 -1.18
C HIS A 81 1.63 15.13 0.13
N VAL A 82 0.79 14.92 1.15
CA VAL A 82 1.08 15.35 2.51
C VAL A 82 1.29 14.11 3.37
N LYS A 83 2.48 14.04 4.00
CA LYS A 83 2.88 12.98 4.94
C LYS A 83 2.19 13.08 6.31
N SER A 84 0.91 13.45 6.28
CA SER A 84 0.00 13.48 7.42
C SER A 84 -1.46 13.44 6.94
N ALA A 85 -2.34 12.96 7.79
CA ALA A 85 -3.77 13.01 7.52
C ALA A 85 -4.29 14.44 7.73
N ARG A 86 -4.87 15.04 6.68
CA ARG A 86 -5.60 16.32 6.77
C ARG A 86 -6.95 16.16 7.48
N ASN A 87 -7.48 14.94 7.53
CA ASN A 87 -8.76 14.62 8.16
C ASN A 87 -8.54 13.58 9.28
N GLN A 88 -8.79 14.00 10.52
CA GLN A 88 -8.59 13.19 11.71
C GLN A 88 -9.59 12.01 11.80
N ASP A 89 -10.82 12.18 11.33
CA ASP A 89 -11.82 11.10 11.32
C ASP A 89 -11.43 10.01 10.33
N ALA A 90 -10.91 10.39 9.16
CA ALA A 90 -10.37 9.45 8.18
C ALA A 90 -9.16 8.69 8.73
N PHE A 91 -8.30 9.35 9.51
CA PHE A 91 -7.20 8.70 10.25
C PHE A 91 -7.73 7.66 11.25
N LEU A 92 -8.76 7.98 12.03
CA LEU A 92 -9.34 7.03 13.00
C LEU A 92 -9.89 5.77 12.32
N GLN A 93 -10.46 5.91 11.11
CA GLN A 93 -10.91 4.77 10.32
C GLN A 93 -9.77 3.89 9.79
N CYS A 94 -8.54 4.40 9.67
CA CYS A 94 -7.42 3.60 9.21
C CYS A 94 -7.15 2.41 10.15
N ARG A 95 -7.38 2.58 11.46
CA ARG A 95 -7.13 1.52 12.45
C ARG A 95 -7.99 0.28 12.23
N SER A 96 -9.26 0.45 11.87
CA SER A 96 -10.20 -0.66 11.64
C SER A 96 -10.05 -1.31 10.26
N ARG A 97 -9.30 -0.68 9.34
CA ARG A 97 -9.03 -1.19 7.99
C ARG A 97 -7.78 -2.07 7.92
N MET A 98 -6.98 -2.11 8.97
CA MET A 98 -5.80 -2.97 9.00
C MET A 98 -6.23 -4.44 9.14
N PRO A 99 -5.56 -5.37 8.42
CA PRO A 99 -5.84 -6.80 8.52
C PRO A 99 -5.79 -7.32 9.96
N ASP A 100 -4.84 -6.81 10.76
CA ASP A 100 -4.61 -7.25 12.13
C ASP A 100 -4.99 -6.18 13.17
N PRO A 101 -5.68 -6.58 14.25
CA PRO A 101 -5.93 -5.69 15.38
C PRO A 101 -4.60 -5.35 16.07
N PRO A 102 -4.48 -4.17 16.73
CA PRO A 102 -3.22 -3.73 17.33
C PRO A 102 -2.57 -4.72 18.29
N GLN A 103 -3.35 -5.54 18.98
CA GLN A 103 -2.87 -6.54 19.92
C GLN A 103 -2.15 -7.72 19.23
N ASN A 104 -2.48 -7.98 17.97
CA ASN A 104 -1.88 -9.06 17.17
C ASN A 104 -0.75 -8.55 16.27
N ARG A 105 -0.50 -7.24 16.26
CA ARG A 105 0.63 -6.67 15.50
C ARG A 105 1.93 -7.01 16.22
N PRO A 106 3.00 -7.34 15.48
CA PRO A 106 4.27 -7.67 16.08
C PRO A 106 4.76 -6.60 17.06
N LEU A 107 4.87 -7.00 18.34
CA LEU A 107 5.22 -6.10 19.44
C LEU A 107 6.73 -5.87 19.56
N LYS A 108 7.55 -6.71 18.90
CA LYS A 108 8.96 -6.88 19.24
C LYS A 108 9.86 -6.51 18.07
N ARG A 109 9.97 -5.21 17.81
CA ARG A 109 10.96 -4.64 16.88
C ARG A 109 12.36 -5.13 17.27
N GLY A 110 13.13 -5.60 16.29
CA GLY A 110 14.52 -5.99 16.46
C GLY A 110 14.75 -7.31 17.18
N LEU A 111 13.71 -8.12 17.44
CA LEU A 111 13.94 -9.49 17.89
C LEU A 111 14.22 -10.43 16.72
N PRO A 112 15.19 -11.35 16.88
CA PRO A 112 15.48 -12.35 15.89
C PRO A 112 14.37 -13.40 15.82
N HIS A 113 14.08 -13.85 14.61
CA HIS A 113 13.21 -14.96 14.27
C HIS A 113 14.00 -15.93 13.39
N ASP A 114 13.87 -17.23 13.68
CA ASP A 114 14.52 -18.29 12.89
C ASP A 114 13.79 -18.53 11.55
N THR A 115 12.54 -18.07 11.42
CA THR A 115 11.72 -18.19 10.21
C THR A 115 11.03 -16.86 9.89
N PRO A 116 10.87 -16.49 8.61
CA PRO A 116 10.12 -15.30 8.22
C PRO A 116 8.62 -15.45 8.52
N TYR A 117 7.86 -14.34 8.54
CA TYR A 117 6.40 -14.40 8.62
C TYR A 117 5.83 -15.19 7.43
N PRO A 118 4.73 -15.95 7.64
CA PRO A 118 4.04 -16.59 6.54
C PRO A 118 3.60 -15.51 5.54
N THR A 119 4.15 -15.55 4.33
CA THR A 119 3.68 -14.72 3.24
C THR A 119 2.57 -15.47 2.51
N LEU A 120 1.47 -14.79 2.19
CA LEU A 120 0.54 -15.32 1.21
C LEU A 120 1.25 -15.40 -0.14
N ALA A 121 0.87 -16.38 -0.96
CA ALA A 121 1.27 -16.36 -2.36
C ALA A 121 0.86 -15.00 -2.95
N PRO A 122 1.76 -14.32 -3.66
CA PRO A 122 1.47 -12.99 -4.16
C PRO A 122 0.25 -13.00 -5.06
N TYR A 123 -0.75 -12.18 -4.70
CA TYR A 123 -2.05 -12.14 -5.36
C TYR A 123 -2.39 -10.70 -5.74
N PRO A 124 -2.51 -10.33 -7.03
CA PRO A 124 -1.93 -10.96 -8.23
C PRO A 124 -0.65 -10.21 -8.67
N GLY A 125 0.43 -10.95 -8.97
CA GLY A 125 1.44 -10.46 -9.94
C GLY A 125 2.93 -10.38 -9.54
N TRP A 126 3.38 -10.71 -8.32
CA TRP A 126 4.80 -10.52 -7.98
C TRP A 126 5.34 -11.42 -6.86
N PRO A 127 6.37 -12.27 -7.08
CA PRO A 127 6.62 -13.27 -8.12
C PRO A 127 6.23 -14.71 -7.69
N ARG A 128 5.95 -15.60 -8.65
CA ARG A 128 5.88 -17.06 -8.47
C ARG A 128 7.28 -17.65 -8.65
N TYR A 129 7.83 -18.26 -7.59
CA TYR A 129 9.15 -18.91 -7.61
C TYR A 129 9.11 -20.35 -8.17
N ASP A 130 7.92 -20.81 -8.54
CA ASP A 130 7.57 -22.19 -8.89
C ASP A 130 7.41 -22.45 -10.40
N GLU A 131 7.71 -21.45 -11.25
CA GLU A 131 7.81 -21.63 -12.70
C GLU A 131 9.30 -21.68 -13.11
N SER A 132 9.91 -22.86 -12.99
CA SER A 132 11.19 -23.23 -13.60
C SER A 132 11.08 -24.57 -14.32
#